data_AF-A0A958JCW7-F1
#
_entry.id   AF-A0A958JCW7-F1
#
_cell.length_a   1.000
_cell.length_b   1.000
_cell.length_c   1.000
_cell.angle_alpha   90.00
_cell.angle_beta   90.00
_cell.angle_gamma   90.00
#
_symmetry.space_group_name_H-M   'P 1'
#
loop_
_entity.id
_entity.type
_entity.pdbx_description
1 polymer ?
#
loop_
_entity_poly.entity_id
_entity_poly.type
_entity_poly.pdbx_seq_one_letter_code
_entity_poly.pdbx_strand_id
1 'polypeptide(L)'
;NKLLKSSLKNKKTHITRFKGLGEMNPKTLWNTTLDPNNRNLLKIQIDNEKKALNTFKDILGKDASARYSLIQENAHRLELDV
;
A
#
# COMPACT_ATOMS: atom_id res chain seq x y z
N ASN A 1 -5.97 -11.49 14.09
CA ASN A 1 -7.32 -11.21 14.65
C ASN A 1 -7.81 -12.12 15.78
N LYS A 2 -7.25 -13.32 16.01
CA LYS A 2 -7.67 -14.21 17.11
C LYS A 2 -7.06 -13.87 18.48
N LEU A 3 -5.89 -13.23 18.49
CA LEU A 3 -5.09 -12.93 19.70
C LEU A 3 -5.66 -11.79 20.57
N LEU A 4 -6.46 -10.88 20.00
CA LEU A 4 -7.08 -9.78 20.75
C LEU A 4 -8.35 -10.21 21.50
N LYS A 5 -8.98 -11.33 21.11
CA LYS A 5 -10.30 -11.73 21.63
C LYS A 5 -10.26 -12.35 23.03
N SER A 6 -9.14 -12.92 23.48
CA SER A 6 -9.06 -13.59 24.78
C SER A 6 -8.76 -12.63 25.95
N SER A 7 -8.04 -11.52 25.71
CA SER A 7 -7.56 -10.63 26.78
C SER A 7 -8.47 -9.43 27.09
N LEU A 8 -9.49 -9.15 26.28
CA LEU A 8 -10.21 -7.85 26.29
C LEU A 8 -11.67 -7.94 26.78
N LYS A 9 -12.05 -9.01 27.48
CA LYS A 9 -13.46 -9.32 27.79
C LYS A 9 -14.24 -8.19 28.53
N ASN A 10 -13.54 -7.25 29.19
CA ASN A 10 -14.16 -6.17 29.98
C ASN A 10 -13.61 -4.74 29.74
N LYS A 11 -12.83 -4.49 28.68
CA LYS A 11 -12.37 -3.11 28.36
C LYS A 11 -12.89 -2.70 26.98
N LYS A 12 -13.70 -1.63 26.93
CA LYS A 12 -14.08 -0.98 25.66
C LYS A 12 -12.81 -0.46 25.00
N THR A 13 -12.35 -1.14 23.95
CA THR A 13 -11.21 -0.68 23.15
C THR A 13 -11.69 0.26 22.07
N HIS A 14 -11.18 1.49 22.06
CA HIS A 14 -11.36 2.41 20.95
C HIS A 14 -10.35 2.06 19.85
N ILE A 15 -10.84 1.61 18.70
CA ILE A 15 -10.03 1.31 17.51
C ILE A 15 -10.25 2.44 16.50
N THR A 16 -9.18 3.09 16.09
CA THR A 16 -9.21 4.15 15.06
C THR A 16 -8.50 3.64 13.80
N ARG A 17 -9.14 3.84 12.64
CA ARG A 17 -8.57 3.52 11.33
C ARG A 17 -8.40 4.79 10.53
N PHE A 18 -7.15 5.12 10.20
CA PHE A 18 -6.82 6.22 9.29
C PHE A 18 -7.14 5.81 7.85
N LYS A 19 -7.86 6.66 7.10
CA LYS A 19 -8.13 6.47 5.65
C LYS A 19 -7.13 7.21 4.76
N GLY A 20 -6.37 8.13 5.35
CA GLY A 20 -5.27 8.83 4.70
C GLY A 20 -4.32 9.43 5.73
N LEU A 21 -3.16 9.89 5.26
CA LEU A 21 -2.15 10.47 6.14
C LEU A 21 -2.61 11.77 6.81
N GLY A 22 -3.49 12.53 6.16
CA GLY A 22 -4.03 13.79 6.70
C GLY A 22 -4.96 13.62 7.92
N GLU A 23 -5.44 12.40 8.19
CA GLU A 23 -6.22 12.10 9.40
C GLU A 23 -5.34 11.83 10.63
N MET A 24 -4.02 11.72 10.42
CA MET A 24 -3.06 11.50 11.50
C MET A 24 -2.61 12.84 12.08
N ASN A 25 -2.58 12.93 13.41
CA ASN A 25 -1.92 14.05 14.05
C ASN A 25 -0.39 13.99 13.80
N PRO A 26 0.34 15.12 13.88
CA PRO A 26 1.78 15.15 13.58
C PRO A 26 2.62 14.17 14.41
N LYS A 27 2.26 13.96 15.68
CA LYS A 27 2.97 13.05 16.59
C LYS A 27 2.84 11.58 16.15
N THR A 28 1.64 11.16 15.76
CA THR A 28 1.38 9.81 15.25
C THR A 28 2.09 9.60 13.92
N LEU A 29 2.05 10.58 13.02
CA LEU A 29 2.74 10.48 11.73
C LEU A 29 4.25 10.31 11.93
N TRP A 30 4.87 11.12 12.81
CA TRP A 30 6.29 11.02 13.12
C TRP A 30 6.67 9.63 13.65
N ASN A 31 5.94 9.15 14.66
CA ASN A 31 6.23 7.90 15.34
C ASN A 31 5.92 6.64 14.51
N THR A 32 5.22 6.77 13.38
CA THR A 32 4.81 5.60 12.57
C THR A 32 5.49 5.54 11.22
N THR A 33 5.75 6.68 10.57
CA THR A 33 6.25 6.70 9.18
C THR A 33 7.52 7.51 8.96
N LEU A 34 7.84 8.49 9.82
CA LEU A 34 8.93 9.44 9.55
C LEU A 34 10.19 9.21 10.37
N ASP A 35 10.08 8.72 11.61
CA ASP A 35 11.23 8.49 12.48
C ASP A 35 12.14 7.40 11.89
N PRO A 36 13.42 7.72 11.58
CA PRO A 36 14.37 6.78 10.99
C PRO A 36 14.57 5.48 11.78
N ASN A 37 14.31 5.50 13.09
CA ASN A 37 14.51 4.35 13.97
C ASN A 37 13.35 3.35 13.92
N ASN A 38 12.16 3.77 13.51
CA ASN A 38 10.94 2.94 13.54
C ASN A 38 10.21 2.83 12.19
N ARG A 39 10.60 3.63 11.19
CA ARG A 39 9.98 3.61 9.87
C ARG A 39 10.42 2.40 9.04
N ASN A 40 9.50 1.90 8.22
CA ASN A 40 9.79 0.90 7.20
C ASN A 40 9.74 1.55 5.82
N LEU A 41 10.86 1.52 5.09
CA LEU A 41 10.97 2.05 3.73
C LEU A 41 11.25 0.92 2.74
N LEU A 42 10.57 0.96 1.59
CA LEU A 42 10.86 0.09 0.46
C LEU A 42 11.71 0.85 -0.55
N LYS A 43 12.90 0.33 -0.86
CA LYS A 43 13.76 0.89 -1.90
C LYS A 43 13.36 0.33 -3.26
N ILE A 44 12.97 1.20 -4.18
CA ILE A 44 12.61 0.81 -5.55
C ILE A 44 13.88 0.71 -6.40
N GLN A 45 14.02 -0.37 -7.16
CA GLN A 45 15.11 -0.59 -8.11
C GLN A 45 14.54 -0.97 -9.48
N ILE A 46 15.26 -0.63 -10.54
CA ILE A 46 14.85 -0.94 -11.92
C ILE A 46 15.81 -2.00 -12.45
N ASP A 47 15.31 -3.22 -12.63
CA ASP A 47 16.12 -4.32 -13.15
C ASP A 47 16.28 -4.26 -14.67
N ASN A 48 15.25 -3.79 -15.38
CA ASN A 48 15.26 -3.66 -16.83
C ASN A 48 14.51 -2.41 -17.28
N GLU A 49 15.26 -1.43 -17.77
CA GLU A 49 14.75 -0.13 -18.18
C GLU A 49 13.76 -0.23 -19.35
N LYS A 50 14.06 -1.06 -20.35
CA LYS A 50 13.20 -1.21 -21.54
C LYS A 50 11.85 -1.81 -21.16
N LYS A 51 11.85 -2.84 -20.31
CA LYS A 51 10.61 -3.45 -19.82
C LYS A 51 9.82 -2.45 -18.98
N ALA A 52 10.48 -1.75 -18.05
CA ALA A 52 9.83 -0.73 -17.22
C ALA A 52 9.18 0.37 -18.09
N LEU A 53 9.90 0.89 -19.09
CA LEU A 53 9.38 1.93 -19.98
C LEU A 53 8.15 1.45 -20.77
N ASN A 54 8.16 0.21 -21.27
CA ASN A 54 7.00 -0.36 -21.95
C ASN A 54 5.81 -0.48 -20.99
N THR A 55 6.01 -1.02 -19.79
CA THR A 55 4.96 -1.10 -18.77
C THR A 55 4.41 0.28 -18.40
N PHE A 56 5.27 1.31 -18.29
CA PHE A 56 4.81 2.68 -18.08
C PHE A 56 3.97 3.21 -19.23
N LYS A 57 4.34 2.91 -20.49
CA LYS A 57 3.54 3.30 -21.66
C LYS A 57 2.19 2.58 -21.70
N ASP A 58 2.15 1.29 -21.39
CA ASP A 58 0.91 0.52 -21.44
C ASP A 58 -0.07 0.97 -20.34
N ILE A 59 0.44 1.35 -19.16
CA ILE A 59 -0.40 1.79 -18.04
C ILE A 59 -0.73 3.28 -18.12
N LEU A 60 0.25 4.15 -18.38
CA LEU A 60 0.13 5.61 -18.29
C LEU A 60 0.09 6.32 -19.64
N GLY A 61 0.21 5.57 -20.74
CA GLY A 61 0.14 6.12 -22.09
C GLY A 61 -1.26 6.59 -22.49
N LYS A 62 -1.34 7.14 -23.70
CA LYS A 62 -2.59 7.70 -24.25
C LYS A 62 -3.57 6.64 -24.75
N ASP A 63 -3.10 5.43 -25.03
CA ASP A 63 -3.94 4.34 -25.51
C ASP A 63 -4.70 3.69 -24.34
N ALA A 64 -6.01 3.89 -24.30
CA ALA A 64 -6.87 3.30 -23.29
C ALA A 64 -7.09 1.79 -23.48
N SER A 65 -6.99 1.29 -24.72
CA SER A 65 -7.22 -0.13 -25.04
C SER A 65 -6.13 -1.01 -24.45
N ALA A 66 -4.86 -0.62 -24.65
CA ALA A 66 -3.70 -1.31 -24.06
C ALA A 66 -3.81 -1.42 -22.54
N ARG A 67 -4.20 -0.33 -21.86
CA ARG A 67 -4.41 -0.31 -20.41
C ARG A 67 -5.55 -1.24 -19.99
N TYR A 68 -6.66 -1.23 -20.72
CA TYR A 68 -7.83 -2.05 -20.42
C TYR A 68 -7.48 -3.55 -20.48
N SER A 69 -6.84 -3.99 -21.57
CA SER A 69 -6.41 -5.38 -21.72
C SER A 69 -5.45 -5.80 -20.60
N LEU A 70 -4.47 -4.95 -20.27
CA LEU A 70 -3.52 -5.22 -19.18
C LEU A 70 -4.23 -5.43 -17.85
N ILE A 71 -5.21 -4.58 -17.50
CA ILE A 71 -5.98 -4.72 -16.25
C ILE A 71 -6.78 -6.03 -16.26
N GLN A 72 -7.50 -6.33 -17.35
CA GLN A 72 -8.31 -7.56 -17.44
C GLN A 72 -7.46 -8.83 -17.28
N GLU A 73 -6.30 -8.87 -17.94
CA GLU A 73 -5.40 -10.01 -17.91
C GLU A 73 -4.72 -10.21 -16.55
N ASN A 74 -4.43 -9.13 -15.81
CA ASN A 74 -3.58 -9.22 -14.62
C ASN A 74 -4.33 -9.00 -13.29
N ALA A 75 -5.53 -8.42 -13.28
CA ALA A 75 -6.25 -8.09 -12.04
C ALA A 75 -6.49 -9.30 -11.12
N HIS A 76 -6.71 -10.48 -11.69
CA HIS A 76 -6.95 -11.71 -10.92
C HIS A 76 -5.68 -12.31 -10.30
N ARG A 77 -4.49 -11.88 -10.74
CA ARG A 77 -3.19 -12.38 -10.26
C ARG A 77 -2.66 -11.58 -9.07
N LEU A 78 -3.39 -10.57 -8.62
CA LEU A 78 -3.01 -9.75 -7.48
C LEU A 78 -3.26 -10.53 -6.19
N GLU A 79 -2.21 -11.15 -5.66
CA GLU A 79 -2.12 -11.43 -4.23
C GLU A 79 -1.77 -10.11 -3.55
N LEU A 80 -2.73 -9.54 -2.82
CA LEU A 80 -2.44 -8.39 -1.98
C LEU A 80 -1.58 -8.90 -0.81
N ASP A 81 -0.27 -8.71 -0.90
CA ASP A 81 0.62 -8.77 0.25
C ASP A 81 0.22 -7.63 1.20
N VAL A 82 -0.72 -7.91 2.10
CA VAL A 82 -1.16 -7.02 3.20
C VAL A 82 -0.42 -7.37 4.47
#